data_AF-A0A8I2FYT3-F1
#
_entry.id   AF-A0A8I2FYT3-F1
#
_cell.length_a   1.000
_cell.length_b   1.000
_cell.length_c   1.000
_cell.angle_alpha   90.00
_cell.angle_beta   90.00
_cell.angle_gamma   90.00
#
_symmetry.space_group_name_H-M   'P 1'
#
loop_
_entity.id
_entity.type
_entity.pdbx_description
1 polymer ?
#
loop_
_entity_poly.entity_id
_entity_poly.type
_entity_poly.pdbx_seq_one_letter_code
_entity_poly.pdbx_strand_id
1 'polypeptide(L)'
;MRTTFLLEIKRVLSLKNISVFLLFFGLSLYFVYFGCAKYREFLIEKQNFLKYENLKISHYLNYEQYGFSGFRVLLQPSPLIVFCHSSILSIEGNINTKSIINISSVYKGQKIFTNNGLVGDFSTLFLVLGSLLMLHFGLNTFVSIESLQFHKTRSYIFNTLCCRFTILIFYFYSVTVAAYFFARVLGVSFSKTDTAIFFKYSLYVMLFITLFYILGTGMAALLRYKKIFFISAYLTWFIIIFVVPIIYNMALEKRAKTIQSNEIVNIKKLNNSKRFEERGEAYFKRLQEKKVKEIRTLARQFVEEYIQNILPLNKSIEDNLNKQVNELITRHEKQSTLFPSLFYSFLSKEFTGMGYYGYQAFLSYIIELKDNFFKYYFDKRYNHIDQSVESFVKNNENIFQSQAALPDNHWQGMGITLLYCLLLLGPTLLGLLRTAKQPKNSEPIKLDIHQLEMGKTYFYHSRDPKQKNGIINYLESKRAVIIDKPDPSRHDPGTSLNSWLQFEIRLYQQNKHTNFHDFQVRENLQTLGVTRQQLNQKIKALDNEVFYSAYLALKLAQNANIYVFDDFLYRVSKEFEQAFKNAIDKLKPHAIIIYLGSHLFDVTVKESHQQPMEDLRLVTVDLNAISLR
;
A
#
# COMPACT_ATOMS: atom_id res chain seq x y z
N MET A 1 -1.77 23.32 -11.08
CA MET A 1 -0.93 22.12 -10.87
C MET A 1 0.19 22.38 -9.87
N ARG A 2 1.10 23.35 -10.09
CA ARG A 2 2.22 23.65 -9.16
C ARG A 2 1.79 23.89 -7.70
N THR A 3 0.76 24.70 -7.48
CA THR A 3 0.22 24.98 -6.14
C THR A 3 -0.36 23.73 -5.47
N THR A 4 -1.15 22.94 -6.20
CA THR A 4 -1.67 21.64 -5.74
C THR A 4 -0.56 20.67 -5.38
N PHE A 5 0.49 20.59 -6.20
CA PHE A 5 1.64 19.72 -5.94
C PHE A 5 2.36 20.10 -4.64
N LEU A 6 2.65 21.38 -4.41
CA LEU A 6 3.28 21.85 -3.17
C LEU A 6 2.43 21.60 -1.93
N LEU A 7 1.10 21.76 -2.04
CA LEU A 7 0.17 21.44 -0.95
C LEU A 7 0.16 19.94 -0.64
N GLU A 8 0.13 19.10 -1.68
CA GLU A 8 0.17 17.65 -1.48
C GLU A 8 1.52 17.17 -0.98
N ILE A 9 2.65 17.78 -1.37
CA ILE A 9 3.95 17.53 -0.73
C ILE A 9 3.86 17.76 0.78
N LYS A 10 3.35 18.92 1.21
CA LYS A 10 3.22 19.24 2.65
C LYS A 10 2.32 18.25 3.39
N ARG A 11 1.26 17.76 2.74
CA ARG A 11 0.32 16.78 3.32
C ARG A 11 0.91 15.38 3.40
N VAL A 12 1.47 14.89 2.29
CA VAL A 12 2.09 13.56 2.20
C VAL A 12 3.31 13.50 3.11
N LEU A 13 4.15 14.54 3.11
CA LEU A 13 5.32 14.68 3.99
C LEU A 13 4.99 15.43 5.29
N SER A 14 3.81 15.22 5.86
CA SER A 14 3.55 15.68 7.24
C SER A 14 4.51 14.98 8.20
N LEU A 15 4.82 15.61 9.34
CA LEU A 15 5.78 15.06 10.33
C LEU A 15 5.46 13.60 10.70
N LYS A 16 4.18 13.28 10.90
CA LYS A 16 3.72 11.91 11.20
C LYS A 16 4.06 10.92 10.08
N ASN A 17 3.83 11.32 8.84
CA ASN A 17 4.09 10.47 7.67
C ASN A 17 5.59 10.34 7.37
N ILE A 18 6.37 11.40 7.60
CA ILE A 18 7.83 11.36 7.48
C ILE A 18 8.38 10.28 8.40
N SER A 19 7.93 10.20 9.66
CA SER A 19 8.38 9.14 10.57
C SER A 19 8.06 7.74 10.04
N VAL A 20 6.88 7.55 9.43
CA VAL A 20 6.48 6.27 8.81
C VAL A 20 7.33 5.95 7.58
N PHE A 21 7.62 6.93 6.73
CA PHE A 21 8.50 6.77 5.58
C PHE A 21 9.94 6.47 6.02
N LEU A 22 10.48 7.19 6.98
CA LEU A 22 11.82 6.91 7.52
C LEU A 22 11.89 5.52 8.15
N LEU A 23 10.84 5.07 8.85
CA LEU A 23 10.75 3.72 9.38
C LEU A 23 10.74 2.68 8.26
N PHE A 24 9.92 2.86 7.22
CA PHE A 24 9.86 1.94 6.08
C PHE A 24 11.20 1.89 5.33
N PHE A 25 11.84 3.04 5.12
CA PHE A 25 13.15 3.14 4.50
C PHE A 25 14.23 2.44 5.34
N GLY A 26 14.26 2.70 6.64
CA GLY A 26 15.19 2.05 7.58
C GLY A 26 15.01 0.54 7.62
N LEU A 27 13.77 0.05 7.68
CA LEU A 27 13.46 -1.38 7.60
C LEU A 27 13.89 -1.99 6.26
N SER A 28 13.72 -1.26 5.15
CA SER A 28 14.14 -1.72 3.82
C SER A 28 15.66 -1.93 3.77
N LEU A 29 16.44 -0.96 4.28
CA LEU A 29 17.90 -1.08 4.36
C LEU A 29 18.32 -2.17 5.35
N TYR A 30 17.62 -2.33 6.47
CA TYR A 30 17.87 -3.39 7.45
C TYR A 30 17.71 -4.78 6.83
N PHE A 31 16.64 -5.05 6.08
CA PHE A 31 16.45 -6.35 5.44
C PHE A 31 17.49 -6.62 4.35
N VAL A 32 17.92 -5.60 3.61
CA VAL A 32 19.02 -5.74 2.63
C VAL A 32 20.35 -5.99 3.32
N TYR A 33 20.64 -5.30 4.43
CA TYR A 33 21.84 -5.55 5.24
C TYR A 33 21.88 -7.01 5.71
N PHE A 34 20.77 -7.50 6.28
CA PHE A 34 20.66 -8.87 6.74
C PHE A 34 20.81 -9.88 5.57
N GLY A 35 20.19 -9.59 4.42
CA GLY A 35 20.37 -10.40 3.21
C GLY A 35 21.80 -10.44 2.71
N CYS A 36 22.53 -9.31 2.75
CA CYS A 36 23.95 -9.25 2.41
C CYS A 36 24.80 -10.06 3.38
N ALA A 37 24.51 -9.99 4.69
CA ALA A 37 25.21 -10.79 5.70
C ALA A 37 25.01 -12.29 5.45
N LYS A 38 23.78 -12.74 5.19
CA LYS A 38 23.46 -14.13 4.85
C LYS A 38 24.12 -14.59 3.55
N TYR A 39 24.18 -13.73 2.53
CA TYR A 39 24.87 -14.04 1.29
C TYR A 39 26.39 -14.22 1.49
N ARG A 40 27.03 -13.39 2.33
CA ARG A 40 28.44 -13.57 2.69
C ARG A 40 28.68 -14.86 3.47
N GLU A 41 27.79 -15.19 4.41
CA GLU A 41 27.83 -16.44 5.17
C GLU A 41 27.80 -17.65 4.22
N PHE A 42 26.88 -17.63 3.24
CA PHE A 42 26.81 -18.64 2.18
C PHE A 42 28.11 -18.71 1.34
N LEU A 43 28.75 -17.58 1.01
CA LEU A 43 30.02 -17.59 0.27
C LEU A 43 31.16 -18.24 1.07
N ILE A 44 31.17 -18.10 2.39
CA ILE A 44 32.12 -18.78 3.29
C ILE A 44 31.81 -20.28 3.31
N GLU A 45 30.54 -20.67 3.46
CA GLU A 45 30.11 -22.07 3.40
C GLU A 45 30.49 -22.73 2.07
N LYS A 46 30.33 -22.01 0.95
CA LYS A 46 30.76 -22.44 -0.39
C LYS A 46 32.27 -22.72 -0.44
N GLN A 47 33.10 -21.86 0.13
CA GLN A 47 34.55 -22.08 0.17
C GLN A 47 34.90 -23.32 1.00
N ASN A 48 34.26 -23.48 2.16
CA ASN A 48 34.42 -24.66 3.01
C ASN A 48 33.96 -25.94 2.31
N PHE A 49 32.83 -25.89 1.60
CA PHE A 49 32.32 -26.96 0.76
C PHE A 49 33.33 -27.39 -0.29
N LEU A 50 33.88 -26.45 -1.06
CA LEU A 50 34.90 -26.74 -2.07
C LEU A 50 36.17 -27.34 -1.48
N LYS A 51 36.66 -26.78 -0.38
CA LYS A 51 37.84 -27.29 0.31
C LYS A 51 37.61 -28.73 0.79
N TYR A 52 36.44 -29.01 1.35
CA TYR A 52 36.07 -30.35 1.78
C TYR A 52 35.99 -31.33 0.61
N GLU A 53 35.31 -30.98 -0.49
CA GLU A 53 35.19 -31.87 -1.65
C GLU A 53 36.55 -32.17 -2.29
N ASN A 54 37.45 -31.18 -2.36
CA ASN A 54 38.81 -31.36 -2.88
C ASN A 54 39.66 -32.28 -1.98
N LEU A 55 39.60 -32.09 -0.65
CA LEU A 55 40.31 -32.94 0.30
C LEU A 55 39.76 -34.37 0.29
N LYS A 56 38.45 -34.54 0.14
CA LYS A 56 37.79 -35.85 0.14
C LYS A 56 38.37 -36.77 -0.94
N ILE A 57 38.71 -36.23 -2.12
CA ILE A 57 39.21 -37.01 -3.26
C ILE A 57 40.58 -37.64 -2.98
N SER A 58 41.50 -36.91 -2.32
CA SER A 58 42.84 -37.41 -2.03
C SER A 58 42.87 -38.56 -1.01
N HIS A 59 41.75 -38.79 -0.32
CA HIS A 59 41.62 -39.86 0.67
C HIS A 59 41.04 -41.15 0.09
N TYR A 60 40.60 -41.16 -1.17
CA TYR A 60 40.12 -42.40 -1.80
C TYR A 60 41.28 -43.25 -2.29
N LEU A 61 41.30 -44.50 -1.83
CA LEU A 61 42.32 -45.48 -2.23
C LEU A 61 42.06 -46.03 -3.63
N ASN A 62 40.79 -46.13 -4.03
CA ASN A 62 40.39 -46.71 -5.30
C ASN A 62 39.06 -46.12 -5.82
N TYR A 63 38.77 -46.42 -7.09
CA TYR A 63 37.55 -45.94 -7.74
C TYR A 63 36.27 -46.50 -7.11
N GLU A 64 36.31 -47.65 -6.42
CA GLU A 64 35.14 -48.18 -5.72
C GLU A 64 34.71 -47.30 -4.55
N GLN A 65 35.66 -46.87 -3.71
CA GLN A 65 35.40 -45.90 -2.64
C GLN A 65 34.91 -44.57 -3.22
N TYR A 66 35.50 -44.11 -4.32
CA TYR A 66 35.07 -42.89 -4.99
C TYR A 66 33.65 -43.02 -5.56
N GLY A 67 33.31 -44.15 -6.17
CA GLY A 67 31.97 -44.43 -6.67
C GLY A 67 30.94 -44.41 -5.54
N PHE A 68 31.21 -45.11 -4.44
CA PHE A 68 30.29 -45.21 -3.31
C PHE A 68 30.04 -43.86 -2.63
N SER A 69 31.11 -43.10 -2.40
CA SER A 69 31.05 -41.82 -1.69
C SER A 69 30.68 -40.65 -2.60
N GLY A 70 31.05 -40.72 -3.88
CA GLY A 70 30.82 -39.72 -4.91
C GLY A 70 31.27 -38.31 -4.53
N PHE A 71 30.61 -37.33 -5.13
CA PHE A 71 30.81 -35.91 -4.87
C PHE A 71 29.46 -35.19 -4.78
N ARG A 72 29.49 -34.03 -4.13
CA ARG A 72 28.32 -33.17 -4.01
C ARG A 72 28.36 -32.04 -5.01
N VAL A 73 27.20 -31.49 -5.36
CA VAL A 73 27.06 -30.30 -6.20
C VAL A 73 26.27 -29.26 -5.44
N LEU A 74 26.81 -28.06 -5.27
CA LEU A 74 26.16 -26.97 -4.55
C LEU A 74 25.43 -26.03 -5.52
N LEU A 75 24.15 -25.75 -5.25
CA LEU A 75 23.41 -24.68 -5.91
C LEU A 75 23.86 -23.31 -5.36
N GLN A 76 24.45 -22.48 -6.20
CA GLN A 76 24.79 -21.11 -5.89
C GLN A 76 23.67 -20.16 -6.38
N PRO A 77 23.03 -19.36 -5.49
CA PRO A 77 22.05 -18.37 -5.89
C PRO A 77 22.68 -17.17 -6.63
N SER A 78 21.85 -16.45 -7.39
CA SER A 78 22.24 -15.13 -7.92
C SER A 78 22.47 -14.15 -6.75
N PRO A 79 23.37 -13.15 -6.91
CA PRO A 79 23.54 -12.09 -5.92
C PRO A 79 22.24 -11.34 -5.55
N LEU A 80 21.20 -11.38 -6.39
CA LEU A 80 19.89 -10.79 -6.11
C LEU A 80 19.14 -11.44 -4.94
N ILE A 81 19.59 -12.62 -4.47
CA ILE A 81 19.05 -13.29 -3.28
C ILE A 81 19.07 -12.41 -2.02
N VAL A 82 19.93 -11.38 -1.97
CA VAL A 82 19.98 -10.43 -0.83
C VAL A 82 18.65 -9.69 -0.60
N PHE A 83 17.79 -9.57 -1.62
CA PHE A 83 16.47 -8.94 -1.49
C PHE A 83 15.38 -9.93 -1.02
N CYS A 84 15.66 -11.24 -1.06
CA CYS A 84 14.71 -12.30 -0.72
C CYS A 84 15.39 -13.43 0.06
N HIS A 85 16.14 -13.08 1.10
CA HIS A 85 16.98 -14.03 1.84
C HIS A 85 16.18 -15.13 2.56
N SER A 86 14.87 -14.95 2.75
CA SER A 86 13.98 -15.99 3.30
C SER A 86 13.95 -17.26 2.45
N SER A 87 14.41 -17.17 1.20
CA SER A 87 14.51 -18.25 0.23
C SER A 87 15.89 -18.90 0.13
N ILE A 88 16.87 -18.52 0.97
CA ILE A 88 18.18 -19.19 1.03
C ILE A 88 17.98 -20.59 1.59
N LEU A 89 17.81 -21.54 0.69
CA LEU A 89 17.94 -22.96 0.96
C LEU A 89 19.28 -23.40 0.38
N SER A 90 20.17 -23.94 1.21
CA SER A 90 21.34 -24.68 0.71
C SER A 90 20.83 -25.95 0.03
N ILE A 91 20.66 -25.90 -1.30
CA ILE A 91 20.29 -27.06 -2.10
C ILE A 91 21.59 -27.70 -2.58
N GLU A 92 21.89 -28.88 -2.04
CA GLU A 92 23.08 -29.65 -2.40
C GLU A 92 22.67 -30.93 -3.12
N GLY A 93 23.06 -31.10 -4.38
CA GLY A 93 23.12 -32.34 -5.15
C GLY A 93 24.09 -33.36 -4.54
N ASN A 94 23.76 -34.66 -4.54
CA ASN A 94 24.75 -35.72 -4.29
C ASN A 94 24.75 -36.70 -5.46
N ILE A 95 25.93 -36.91 -6.06
CA ILE A 95 26.15 -37.79 -7.20
C ILE A 95 27.14 -38.86 -6.79
N ASN A 96 26.64 -40.10 -6.66
CA ASN A 96 27.40 -41.29 -6.30
C ASN A 96 26.79 -42.54 -6.97
N THR A 97 27.39 -43.70 -6.84
CA THR A 97 26.84 -44.95 -7.41
C THR A 97 25.50 -45.33 -6.79
N LYS A 98 25.21 -44.94 -5.54
CA LYS A 98 23.86 -45.09 -4.99
C LYS A 98 22.83 -44.30 -5.77
N SER A 99 23.21 -43.22 -6.47
CA SER A 99 22.29 -42.41 -7.27
C SER A 99 21.73 -43.11 -8.52
N ILE A 100 22.36 -44.24 -8.90
CA ILE A 100 21.82 -45.18 -9.88
C ILE A 100 20.41 -45.65 -9.48
N ILE A 101 20.20 -45.87 -8.18
CA ILE A 101 18.94 -46.34 -7.60
C ILE A 101 18.22 -45.19 -6.89
N ASN A 102 18.94 -44.47 -6.03
CA ASN A 102 18.42 -43.41 -5.18
C ASN A 102 18.48 -42.05 -5.86
N ILE A 103 17.32 -41.49 -6.18
CA ILE A 103 17.19 -40.05 -6.31
C ILE A 103 17.65 -39.42 -4.98
N SER A 104 18.66 -38.54 -5.05
CA SER A 104 19.26 -37.89 -3.88
C SER A 104 18.22 -37.05 -3.11
N SER A 105 18.47 -36.77 -1.82
CA SER A 105 17.56 -36.06 -0.90
C SER A 105 17.16 -34.64 -1.34
N VAL A 106 17.72 -34.18 -2.45
CA VAL A 106 17.69 -32.89 -3.12
C VAL A 106 16.46 -32.76 -4.01
N TYR A 107 15.92 -33.91 -4.44
CA TYR A 107 14.69 -34.01 -5.19
C TYR A 107 13.48 -33.86 -4.30
N LYS A 108 13.46 -32.87 -3.42
CA LYS A 108 12.24 -32.54 -2.70
C LYS A 108 11.34 -31.71 -3.62
N GLY A 109 10.97 -32.26 -4.78
CA GLY A 109 10.09 -31.62 -5.76
C GLY A 109 8.76 -31.17 -5.14
N GLN A 110 8.35 -31.78 -4.02
CA GLN A 110 7.24 -31.32 -3.20
C GLN A 110 7.63 -30.16 -2.26
N LYS A 111 8.83 -30.17 -1.66
CA LYS A 111 9.22 -29.15 -0.67
C LYS A 111 9.51 -27.78 -1.26
N ILE A 112 9.83 -27.70 -2.56
CA ILE A 112 9.90 -26.40 -3.26
C ILE A 112 8.55 -25.66 -3.25
N PHE A 113 7.43 -26.40 -3.10
CA PHE A 113 6.09 -25.83 -2.97
C PHE A 113 5.64 -25.64 -1.51
N THR A 114 6.32 -26.25 -0.53
CA THR A 114 5.95 -26.14 0.90
C THR A 114 6.66 -25.03 1.64
N ASN A 115 7.73 -24.46 1.08
CA ASN A 115 8.52 -23.45 1.80
C ASN A 115 7.78 -22.10 1.81
N ASN A 116 7.10 -21.84 2.92
CA ASN A 116 6.20 -20.71 3.17
C ASN A 116 6.87 -19.67 4.07
N GLY A 117 8.08 -19.22 3.69
CA GLY A 117 8.69 -18.03 4.30
C GLY A 117 7.86 -16.80 3.94
N LEU A 118 6.71 -16.61 4.59
CA LEU A 118 5.78 -15.52 4.31
C LEU A 118 6.29 -14.18 4.85
N VAL A 119 7.23 -14.18 5.81
CA VAL A 119 7.65 -12.98 6.53
C VAL A 119 9.16 -12.96 6.72
N GLY A 120 9.78 -11.82 6.39
CA GLY A 120 11.14 -11.54 6.86
C GLY A 120 12.09 -10.91 5.86
N ASP A 121 11.70 -10.58 4.63
CA ASP A 121 12.62 -9.99 3.66
C ASP A 121 12.10 -8.70 3.01
N PHE A 122 12.94 -8.11 2.15
CA PHE A 122 12.67 -6.86 1.46
C PHE A 122 11.45 -6.97 0.52
N SER A 123 11.28 -8.10 -0.19
CA SER A 123 10.10 -8.31 -1.03
C SER A 123 8.81 -8.39 -0.21
N THR A 124 8.80 -9.10 0.91
CA THR A 124 7.62 -9.15 1.79
C THR A 124 7.32 -7.79 2.41
N LEU A 125 8.34 -6.99 2.75
CA LEU A 125 8.14 -5.63 3.26
C LEU A 125 7.30 -4.79 2.29
N PHE A 126 7.61 -4.84 0.98
CA PHE A 126 6.83 -4.16 -0.05
C PHE A 126 5.45 -4.79 -0.23
N LEU A 127 5.34 -6.12 -0.19
CA LEU A 127 4.07 -6.83 -0.29
C LEU A 127 3.09 -6.41 0.80
N VAL A 128 3.55 -6.33 2.05
CA VAL A 128 2.69 -6.07 3.21
C VAL A 128 2.63 -4.58 3.54
N LEU A 129 3.76 -3.98 3.93
CA LEU A 129 3.75 -2.57 4.37
C LEU A 129 3.64 -1.60 3.19
N GLY A 130 4.29 -1.90 2.06
CA GLY A 130 4.20 -1.05 0.86
C GLY A 130 2.77 -0.96 0.33
N SER A 131 2.11 -2.10 0.17
CA SER A 131 0.70 -2.16 -0.26
C SER A 131 -0.25 -1.51 0.74
N LEU A 132 -0.04 -1.73 2.05
CA LEU A 132 -0.85 -1.13 3.12
C LEU A 132 -0.72 0.39 3.16
N LEU A 133 0.50 0.92 3.02
CA LEU A 133 0.74 2.37 2.95
C LEU A 133 0.06 2.97 1.71
N MET A 134 0.19 2.33 0.55
CA MET A 134 -0.48 2.79 -0.67
C MET A 134 -2.00 2.80 -0.52
N LEU A 135 -2.58 1.74 0.06
CA LEU A 135 -4.00 1.68 0.40
C LEU A 135 -4.42 2.81 1.35
N HIS A 136 -3.66 3.00 2.43
CA HIS A 136 -3.92 4.02 3.44
C HIS A 136 -3.94 5.43 2.85
N PHE A 137 -2.93 5.77 2.05
CA PHE A 137 -2.86 7.07 1.38
C PHE A 137 -3.95 7.25 0.32
N GLY A 138 -4.36 6.17 -0.35
CA GLY A 138 -5.51 6.14 -1.25
C GLY A 138 -6.81 6.45 -0.52
N LEU A 139 -7.07 5.78 0.61
CA LEU A 139 -8.26 6.02 1.45
C LEU A 139 -8.29 7.45 2.01
N ASN A 140 -7.13 7.96 2.42
CA ASN A 140 -6.99 9.32 2.95
C ASN A 140 -6.89 10.40 1.86
N THR A 141 -7.12 10.08 0.58
CA THR A 141 -7.16 11.09 -0.49
C THR A 141 -8.16 12.18 -0.18
N PHE A 142 -9.30 11.80 0.37
CA PHE A 142 -10.44 12.68 0.39
C PHE A 142 -11.00 12.97 1.81
N VAL A 143 -10.37 12.46 2.87
CA VAL A 143 -10.79 12.71 4.28
C VAL A 143 -10.86 14.20 4.64
N SER A 144 -10.21 15.08 3.87
CA SER A 144 -10.29 16.53 4.01
C SER A 144 -11.34 17.21 3.12
N ILE A 145 -12.34 16.49 2.58
CA ILE A 145 -13.29 17.04 1.60
C ILE A 145 -14.08 18.26 2.13
N GLU A 146 -14.28 18.37 3.45
CA GLU A 146 -14.86 19.57 4.07
C GLU A 146 -14.03 20.83 3.76
N SER A 147 -12.69 20.72 3.69
CA SER A 147 -11.79 21.79 3.24
C SER A 147 -11.79 22.00 1.72
N LEU A 148 -12.16 20.99 0.92
CA LEU A 148 -12.27 21.06 -0.54
C LEU A 148 -13.56 21.71 -1.02
N GLN A 149 -14.53 21.97 -0.12
CA GLN A 149 -15.75 22.69 -0.48
C GLN A 149 -15.45 24.09 -1.06
N PHE A 150 -14.27 24.65 -0.82
CA PHE A 150 -13.79 25.92 -1.36
C PHE A 150 -13.13 25.82 -2.76
N HIS A 151 -12.70 24.63 -3.18
CA HIS A 151 -12.02 24.42 -4.46
C HIS A 151 -12.68 23.29 -5.26
N LYS A 152 -14.01 23.41 -5.48
CA LYS A 152 -14.89 22.45 -6.16
C LYS A 152 -14.67 22.32 -7.68
N THR A 153 -13.44 22.36 -8.18
CA THR A 153 -13.14 22.09 -9.60
C THR A 153 -12.66 20.66 -9.80
N ARG A 154 -13.21 19.94 -10.78
CA ARG A 154 -12.81 18.56 -11.15
C ARG A 154 -11.29 18.45 -11.37
N SER A 155 -10.69 19.48 -11.96
CA SER A 155 -9.24 19.57 -12.17
C SER A 155 -8.45 19.52 -10.87
N TYR A 156 -8.91 20.16 -9.79
CA TYR A 156 -8.21 20.13 -8.50
C TYR A 156 -8.18 18.73 -7.89
N ILE A 157 -9.29 17.99 -7.94
CA ILE A 157 -9.40 16.61 -7.44
C ILE A 157 -8.44 15.70 -8.22
N PHE A 158 -8.48 15.76 -9.55
CA PHE A 158 -7.60 14.95 -10.40
C PHE A 158 -6.13 15.30 -10.19
N ASN A 159 -5.78 16.59 -10.13
CA ASN A 159 -4.42 17.03 -9.85
C ASN A 159 -3.93 16.53 -8.48
N THR A 160 -4.80 16.57 -7.46
CA THR A 160 -4.48 16.07 -6.11
C THR A 160 -4.13 14.59 -6.14
N LEU A 161 -4.94 13.77 -6.83
CA LEU A 161 -4.69 12.34 -7.02
C LEU A 161 -3.35 12.08 -7.72
N CYS A 162 -3.13 12.72 -8.87
CA CYS A 162 -1.90 12.53 -9.65
C CYS A 162 -0.67 13.00 -8.88
N CYS A 163 -0.74 14.14 -8.18
CA CYS A 163 0.37 14.66 -7.38
C CYS A 163 0.73 13.67 -6.27
N ARG A 164 -0.26 13.22 -5.49
CA ARG A 164 -0.05 12.27 -4.40
C ARG A 164 0.50 10.94 -4.90
N PHE A 165 -0.09 10.38 -5.94
CA PHE A 165 0.38 9.15 -6.58
C PHE A 165 1.86 9.28 -7.02
N THR A 166 2.20 10.38 -7.69
CA THR A 166 3.58 10.63 -8.17
C THR A 166 4.58 10.69 -7.02
N ILE A 167 4.24 11.40 -5.93
CA ILE A 167 5.11 11.50 -4.74
C ILE A 167 5.34 10.12 -4.13
N LEU A 168 4.29 9.31 -3.98
CA LEU A 168 4.37 7.98 -3.38
C LEU A 168 5.16 7.01 -4.25
N ILE A 169 4.91 6.97 -5.55
CA ILE A 169 5.68 6.13 -6.48
C ILE A 169 7.15 6.53 -6.50
N PHE A 170 7.43 7.84 -6.55
CA PHE A 170 8.80 8.33 -6.48
C PHE A 170 9.49 7.90 -5.18
N TYR A 171 8.80 8.01 -4.04
CA TYR A 171 9.30 7.54 -2.76
C TYR A 171 9.65 6.04 -2.79
N PHE A 172 8.70 5.17 -3.15
CA PHE A 172 8.94 3.72 -3.18
C PHE A 172 10.03 3.33 -4.17
N TYR A 173 10.06 3.95 -5.35
CA TYR A 173 11.13 3.73 -6.33
C TYR A 173 12.49 4.17 -5.78
N SER A 174 12.57 5.31 -5.11
CA SER A 174 13.81 5.79 -4.47
C SER A 174 14.30 4.83 -3.38
N VAL A 175 13.40 4.22 -2.60
CA VAL A 175 13.74 3.20 -1.60
C VAL A 175 14.34 1.98 -2.28
N THR A 176 13.75 1.50 -3.38
CA THR A 176 14.27 0.36 -4.14
C THR A 176 15.64 0.64 -4.76
N VAL A 177 15.84 1.83 -5.32
CA VAL A 177 17.14 2.26 -5.87
C VAL A 177 18.18 2.40 -4.76
N ALA A 178 17.84 3.01 -3.63
CA ALA A 178 18.75 3.17 -2.49
C ALA A 178 19.14 1.80 -1.90
N ALA A 179 18.18 0.89 -1.74
CA ALA A 179 18.40 -0.49 -1.33
C ALA A 179 19.39 -1.22 -2.27
N TYR A 180 19.23 -1.03 -3.58
CA TYR A 180 20.14 -1.58 -4.58
C TYR A 180 21.58 -1.06 -4.44
N PHE A 181 21.75 0.26 -4.33
CA PHE A 181 23.07 0.86 -4.13
C PHE A 181 23.69 0.49 -2.78
N PHE A 182 22.87 0.39 -1.74
CA PHE A 182 23.32 -0.03 -0.42
C PHE A 182 23.87 -1.45 -0.43
N ALA A 183 23.22 -2.40 -1.12
CA ALA A 183 23.77 -3.74 -1.32
C ALA A 183 25.13 -3.73 -2.04
N ARG A 184 25.31 -2.85 -3.04
CA ARG A 184 26.62 -2.66 -3.70
C ARG A 184 27.69 -2.09 -2.78
N VAL A 185 27.36 -1.11 -1.94
CA VAL A 185 28.28 -0.56 -0.93
C VAL A 185 28.68 -1.64 0.08
N LEU A 186 27.77 -2.55 0.41
CA LEU A 186 28.07 -3.75 1.20
C LEU A 186 28.82 -4.83 0.39
N GLY A 187 29.41 -4.52 -0.75
CA GLY A 187 30.32 -5.40 -1.48
C GLY A 187 29.65 -6.50 -2.31
N VAL A 188 28.33 -6.43 -2.54
CA VAL A 188 27.64 -7.37 -3.43
C VAL A 188 27.80 -6.91 -4.87
N SER A 189 28.47 -7.72 -5.69
CA SER A 189 28.64 -7.46 -7.13
C SER A 189 27.44 -7.99 -7.92
N PHE A 190 26.76 -7.13 -8.67
CA PHE A 190 25.68 -7.51 -9.58
C PHE A 190 26.17 -7.47 -11.03
N SER A 191 25.83 -8.49 -11.80
CA SER A 191 26.08 -8.49 -13.25
C SER A 191 25.13 -7.51 -13.98
N LYS A 192 25.40 -7.24 -15.26
CA LYS A 192 24.51 -6.42 -16.10
C LYS A 192 23.11 -7.05 -16.24
N THR A 193 23.05 -8.38 -16.35
CA THR A 193 21.79 -9.14 -16.44
C THR A 193 21.02 -9.08 -15.13
N ASP A 194 21.68 -9.29 -13.99
CA ASP A 194 21.06 -9.14 -12.65
C ASP A 194 20.46 -7.74 -12.47
N THR A 195 21.21 -6.72 -12.88
CA THR A 195 20.77 -5.31 -12.81
C THR A 195 19.49 -5.09 -13.63
N ALA A 196 19.46 -5.58 -14.87
CA ALA A 196 18.29 -5.45 -15.74
C ALA A 196 17.06 -6.19 -15.18
N ILE A 197 17.26 -7.38 -14.62
CA ILE A 197 16.20 -8.19 -14.00
C ILE A 197 15.65 -7.48 -12.76
N PHE A 198 16.52 -6.95 -11.91
CA PHE A 198 16.12 -6.21 -10.71
C PHE A 198 15.24 -5.00 -11.05
N PHE A 199 15.59 -4.22 -12.08
CA PHE A 199 14.77 -3.07 -12.46
C PHE A 199 13.43 -3.46 -13.09
N LYS A 200 13.37 -4.55 -13.87
CA LYS A 200 12.09 -5.10 -14.38
C LYS A 200 11.20 -5.60 -13.24
N TYR A 201 11.79 -6.31 -12.26
CA TYR A 201 11.10 -6.69 -11.03
C TYR A 201 10.58 -5.46 -10.29
N SER A 202 11.43 -4.45 -10.09
CA SER A 202 11.08 -3.20 -9.40
C SER A 202 9.92 -2.46 -10.09
N LEU A 203 9.90 -2.44 -11.42
CA LEU A 203 8.80 -1.87 -12.20
C LEU A 203 7.48 -2.61 -11.92
N TYR A 204 7.52 -3.94 -11.86
CA TYR A 204 6.35 -4.72 -11.46
C TYR A 204 5.92 -4.41 -10.02
N VAL A 205 6.86 -4.29 -9.06
CA VAL A 205 6.55 -3.90 -7.68
C VAL A 205 5.80 -2.55 -7.64
N MET A 206 6.27 -1.54 -8.40
CA MET A 206 5.60 -0.24 -8.48
C MET A 206 4.18 -0.34 -9.05
N LEU A 207 3.99 -1.14 -10.10
CA LEU A 207 2.66 -1.40 -10.66
C LEU A 207 1.74 -2.13 -9.67
N PHE A 208 2.28 -3.12 -8.95
CA PHE A 208 1.55 -3.88 -7.95
C PHE A 208 1.09 -3.00 -6.79
N ILE A 209 1.96 -2.16 -6.21
CA ILE A 209 1.55 -1.27 -5.11
C ILE A 209 0.60 -0.15 -5.60
N THR A 210 0.68 0.23 -6.88
CA THR A 210 -0.27 1.17 -7.52
C THR A 210 -1.71 0.65 -7.46
N LEU A 211 -1.90 -0.67 -7.64
CA LEU A 211 -3.21 -1.32 -7.52
C LEU A 211 -3.89 -0.96 -6.19
N PHE A 212 -3.16 -0.98 -5.09
CA PHE A 212 -3.70 -0.71 -3.75
C PHE A 212 -3.99 0.77 -3.52
N TYR A 213 -3.21 1.67 -4.13
CA TYR A 213 -3.54 3.10 -4.11
C TYR A 213 -4.86 3.38 -4.86
N ILE A 214 -5.04 2.77 -6.04
CA ILE A 214 -6.29 2.90 -6.81
C ILE A 214 -7.45 2.27 -6.04
N LEU A 215 -7.25 1.08 -5.44
CA LEU A 215 -8.26 0.42 -4.61
C LEU A 215 -8.70 1.32 -3.44
N GLY A 216 -7.75 1.88 -2.69
CA GLY A 216 -8.04 2.77 -1.56
C GLY A 216 -8.77 4.03 -2.01
N THR A 217 -8.34 4.64 -3.12
CA THR A 217 -8.99 5.81 -3.71
C THR A 217 -10.42 5.49 -4.16
N GLY A 218 -10.62 4.35 -4.81
CA GLY A 218 -11.93 3.88 -5.29
C GLY A 218 -12.91 3.64 -4.16
N MET A 219 -12.47 2.97 -3.10
CA MET A 219 -13.28 2.78 -1.89
C MET A 219 -13.68 4.11 -1.26
N ALA A 220 -12.75 5.06 -1.16
CA ALA A 220 -13.05 6.39 -0.63
C ALA A 220 -14.03 7.18 -1.52
N ALA A 221 -13.90 7.09 -2.85
CA ALA A 221 -14.76 7.77 -3.81
C ALA A 221 -16.20 7.21 -3.85
N LEU A 222 -16.34 5.88 -3.79
CA LEU A 222 -17.65 5.22 -3.92
C LEU A 222 -18.50 5.31 -2.66
N LEU A 223 -17.88 5.26 -1.47
CA LEU A 223 -18.61 4.91 -0.26
C LEU A 223 -18.97 6.10 0.66
N ARG A 224 -18.48 7.33 0.44
CA ARG A 224 -18.85 8.55 1.22
C ARG A 224 -18.58 8.44 2.75
N TYR A 225 -17.33 8.15 3.15
CA TYR A 225 -16.71 8.39 4.50
C TYR A 225 -17.35 7.87 5.80
N LYS A 226 -18.07 6.76 5.80
CA LYS A 226 -18.42 6.08 7.05
C LYS A 226 -17.23 5.24 7.56
N LYS A 227 -17.05 5.17 8.88
CA LYS A 227 -15.98 4.38 9.53
C LYS A 227 -15.94 2.92 9.06
N ILE A 228 -17.09 2.33 8.75
CA ILE A 228 -17.25 0.96 8.23
C ILE A 228 -16.41 0.72 6.95
N PHE A 229 -16.10 1.77 6.18
CA PHE A 229 -15.37 1.62 4.92
C PHE A 229 -13.88 1.40 5.07
N PHE A 230 -13.27 1.96 6.13
CA PHE A 230 -11.88 1.65 6.43
C PHE A 230 -11.75 0.16 6.74
N ILE A 231 -12.69 -0.38 7.53
CA ILE A 231 -12.73 -1.81 7.87
C ILE A 231 -12.88 -2.65 6.60
N SER A 232 -13.81 -2.31 5.70
CA SER A 232 -14.00 -3.09 4.46
C SER A 232 -12.77 -3.04 3.55
N ALA A 233 -12.13 -1.88 3.40
CA ALA A 233 -10.94 -1.74 2.56
C ALA A 233 -9.74 -2.54 3.12
N TYR A 234 -9.49 -2.49 4.43
CA TYR A 234 -8.46 -3.29 5.06
C TYR A 234 -8.79 -4.80 5.01
N LEU A 235 -10.05 -5.18 5.15
CA LEU A 235 -10.47 -6.58 5.00
C LEU A 235 -10.25 -7.08 3.57
N THR A 236 -10.62 -6.29 2.54
CA THR A 236 -10.35 -6.63 1.14
C THR A 236 -8.85 -6.75 0.87
N TRP A 237 -8.05 -5.81 1.37
CA TRP A 237 -6.59 -5.88 1.30
C TRP A 237 -6.05 -7.15 1.96
N PHE A 238 -6.51 -7.48 3.16
CA PHE A 238 -6.10 -8.67 3.88
C PHE A 238 -6.43 -9.96 3.11
N ILE A 239 -7.63 -10.02 2.51
CA ILE A 239 -8.02 -11.15 1.66
C ILE A 239 -7.09 -11.29 0.45
N ILE A 240 -6.80 -10.19 -0.24
CA ILE A 240 -5.95 -10.19 -1.45
C ILE A 240 -4.50 -10.56 -1.14
N ILE A 241 -3.94 -10.04 -0.04
CA ILE A 241 -2.53 -10.21 0.32
C ILE A 241 -2.27 -11.54 1.04
N PHE A 242 -3.18 -12.01 1.89
CA PHE A 242 -2.95 -13.20 2.71
C PHE A 242 -3.84 -14.37 2.31
N VAL A 243 -5.16 -14.19 2.30
CA VAL A 243 -6.11 -15.30 2.14
C VAL A 243 -6.00 -15.95 0.77
N VAL A 244 -5.98 -15.14 -0.30
CA VAL A 244 -5.87 -15.66 -1.68
C VAL A 244 -4.55 -16.42 -1.88
N PRO A 245 -3.36 -15.87 -1.53
CA PRO A 245 -2.11 -16.63 -1.59
C PRO A 245 -2.09 -17.90 -0.74
N ILE A 246 -2.64 -17.88 0.47
CA ILE A 246 -2.67 -19.06 1.35
C ILE A 246 -3.53 -20.18 0.76
N ILE A 247 -4.76 -19.86 0.34
CA ILE A 247 -5.66 -20.85 -0.28
C ILE A 247 -5.02 -21.43 -1.55
N TYR A 248 -4.41 -20.57 -2.35
CA TYR A 248 -3.73 -20.99 -3.56
C TYR A 248 -2.55 -21.92 -3.26
N ASN A 249 -1.71 -21.58 -2.27
CA ASN A 249 -0.58 -22.41 -1.86
C ASN A 249 -1.03 -23.77 -1.31
N MET A 250 -2.13 -23.82 -0.54
CA MET A 250 -2.72 -25.09 -0.10
C MET A 250 -3.17 -25.95 -1.28
N ALA A 251 -3.80 -25.34 -2.29
CA ALA A 251 -4.21 -26.04 -3.50
C ALA A 251 -2.99 -26.54 -4.32
N LEU A 252 -1.93 -25.72 -4.39
CA LEU A 252 -0.67 -26.08 -5.05
C LEU A 252 0.03 -27.23 -4.33
N GLU A 253 0.09 -27.19 -2.99
CA GLU A 253 0.66 -28.27 -2.18
C GLU A 253 -0.10 -29.58 -2.36
N LYS A 254 -1.44 -29.53 -2.37
CA LYS A 254 -2.27 -30.72 -2.64
C LYS A 254 -1.97 -31.33 -4.01
N ARG A 255 -1.71 -30.50 -5.03
CA ARG A 255 -1.29 -30.95 -6.36
C ARG A 255 0.15 -31.44 -6.38
N ALA A 256 1.06 -30.81 -5.64
CA ALA A 256 2.44 -31.29 -5.50
C ALA A 256 2.48 -32.71 -4.90
N LYS A 257 1.57 -33.04 -3.99
CA LYS A 257 1.42 -34.40 -3.43
C LYS A 257 1.00 -35.45 -4.47
N THR A 258 0.45 -35.07 -5.62
CA THR A 258 0.13 -36.03 -6.70
C THR A 258 1.34 -36.38 -7.57
N ILE A 259 2.43 -35.62 -7.49
CA ILE A 259 3.70 -35.97 -8.15
C ILE A 259 4.25 -37.22 -7.46
N GLN A 260 4.75 -38.16 -8.27
CA GLN A 260 5.34 -39.40 -7.74
C GLN A 260 6.40 -39.09 -6.69
N SER A 261 6.30 -39.72 -5.51
CA SER A 261 7.30 -39.55 -4.47
C SER A 261 8.64 -40.12 -4.95
N ASN A 262 9.74 -39.54 -4.46
CA ASN A 262 11.08 -40.07 -4.76
C ASN A 262 11.21 -41.54 -4.37
N GLU A 263 10.52 -41.97 -3.31
CA GLU A 263 10.54 -43.36 -2.86
C GLU A 263 9.97 -44.30 -3.93
N ILE A 264 8.81 -43.96 -4.52
CA ILE A 264 8.22 -44.75 -5.60
C ILE A 264 9.15 -44.80 -6.80
N VAL A 265 9.78 -43.67 -7.13
CA VAL A 265 10.74 -43.62 -8.24
C VAL A 265 11.99 -44.46 -7.95
N ASN A 266 12.53 -44.38 -6.74
CA ASN A 266 13.67 -45.17 -6.30
C ASN A 266 13.37 -46.67 -6.32
N ILE A 267 12.17 -47.08 -5.88
CA ILE A 267 11.74 -48.48 -5.95
C ILE A 267 11.67 -48.96 -7.42
N LYS A 268 11.15 -48.14 -8.34
CA LYS A 268 11.14 -48.50 -9.78
C LYS A 268 12.55 -48.68 -10.34
N LYS A 269 13.46 -47.74 -10.05
CA LYS A 269 14.88 -47.82 -10.45
C LYS A 269 15.59 -49.02 -9.83
N LEU A 270 15.31 -49.30 -8.55
CA LEU A 270 15.81 -50.47 -7.83
C LEU A 270 15.34 -51.75 -8.50
N ASN A 271 14.05 -51.87 -8.81
CA ASN A 271 13.49 -53.05 -9.45
C ASN A 271 14.10 -53.30 -10.84
N ASN A 272 14.33 -52.25 -11.63
CA ASN A 272 15.04 -52.38 -12.91
C ASN A 272 16.47 -52.89 -12.73
N SER A 273 17.18 -52.32 -11.75
CA SER A 273 18.56 -52.70 -11.45
C SER A 273 18.64 -54.14 -10.93
N LYS A 274 17.74 -54.53 -10.01
CA LYS A 274 17.63 -55.88 -9.45
C LYS A 274 17.33 -56.93 -10.54
N ARG A 275 16.37 -56.67 -11.43
CA ARG A 275 16.07 -57.56 -12.56
C ARG A 275 17.26 -57.73 -13.51
N PHE A 276 18.08 -56.69 -13.66
CA PHE A 276 19.31 -56.79 -14.44
C PHE A 276 20.37 -57.62 -13.71
N GLU A 277 20.59 -57.36 -12.41
CA GLU A 277 21.51 -58.12 -11.56
C GLU A 277 21.15 -59.60 -11.50
N GLU A 278 19.87 -59.96 -11.31
CA GLU A 278 19.39 -61.36 -11.29
C GLU A 278 19.69 -62.08 -12.62
N ARG A 279 19.50 -61.39 -13.76
CA ARG A 279 19.87 -61.93 -15.08
C ARG A 279 21.38 -62.11 -15.21
N GLY A 280 22.16 -61.15 -14.73
CA GLY A 280 23.61 -61.22 -14.70
C GLY A 280 24.12 -62.38 -13.85
N GLU A 281 23.62 -62.53 -12.63
CA GLU A 281 24.01 -63.60 -11.71
C GLU A 281 23.70 -64.98 -12.31
N ALA A 282 22.50 -65.15 -12.89
CA ALA A 282 22.14 -66.39 -13.57
C ALA A 282 23.05 -66.68 -14.77
N TYR A 283 23.45 -65.65 -15.51
CA TYR A 283 24.38 -65.76 -16.62
C TYR A 283 25.79 -66.14 -16.16
N PHE A 284 26.33 -65.47 -15.12
CA PHE A 284 27.65 -65.76 -14.57
C PHE A 284 27.73 -67.14 -13.91
N LYS A 285 26.69 -67.60 -13.21
CA LYS A 285 26.64 -68.97 -12.65
C LYS A 285 26.79 -70.03 -13.75
N ARG A 286 26.03 -69.90 -14.85
CA ARG A 286 26.13 -70.80 -16.01
C ARG A 286 27.52 -70.77 -16.68
N LEU A 287 28.21 -69.64 -16.63
CA LEU A 287 29.56 -69.50 -17.17
C LEU A 287 30.63 -70.11 -16.26
N GLN A 288 30.48 -69.97 -14.94
CA GLN A 288 31.36 -70.62 -13.96
C GLN A 288 31.30 -72.15 -14.08
N GLU A 289 30.10 -72.71 -14.25
CA GLU A 289 29.89 -74.14 -14.53
C GLU A 289 30.63 -74.61 -15.80
N LYS A 290 30.79 -73.72 -16.79
CA LYS A 290 31.47 -73.99 -18.06
C LYS A 290 32.99 -73.72 -18.05
N LYS A 291 33.58 -73.31 -16.91
CA LYS A 291 35.02 -72.99 -16.75
C LYS A 291 35.59 -72.01 -17.79
N VAL A 292 34.80 -71.00 -18.19
CA VAL A 292 35.24 -70.00 -19.18
C VAL A 292 36.36 -69.12 -18.59
N LYS A 293 37.50 -69.01 -19.29
CA LYS A 293 38.69 -68.26 -18.82
C LYS A 293 38.59 -66.73 -18.99
N GLU A 294 37.65 -66.22 -19.79
CA GLU A 294 37.54 -64.79 -20.15
C GLU A 294 36.48 -64.01 -19.36
N ILE A 295 36.44 -64.19 -18.04
CA ILE A 295 35.45 -63.53 -17.15
C ILE A 295 35.48 -62.00 -17.29
N ARG A 296 36.66 -61.41 -17.55
CA ARG A 296 36.84 -59.96 -17.65
C ARG A 296 36.15 -59.35 -18.88
N THR A 297 36.27 -59.98 -20.04
CA THR A 297 35.60 -59.54 -21.28
C THR A 297 34.08 -59.60 -21.12
N LEU A 298 33.59 -60.64 -20.46
CA LEU A 298 32.17 -60.82 -20.16
C LEU A 298 31.65 -59.78 -19.15
N ALA A 299 32.42 -59.47 -18.11
CA ALA A 299 32.10 -58.40 -17.17
C ALA A 299 32.01 -57.04 -17.88
N ARG A 300 32.92 -56.77 -18.83
CA ARG A 300 32.88 -55.56 -19.65
C ARG A 300 31.63 -55.49 -20.52
N GLN A 301 31.30 -56.56 -21.23
CA GLN A 301 30.06 -56.64 -22.03
C GLN A 301 28.81 -56.42 -21.18
N PHE A 302 28.79 -56.98 -19.96
CA PHE A 302 27.67 -56.79 -19.04
C PHE A 302 27.55 -55.33 -18.55
N VAL A 303 28.68 -54.67 -18.27
CA VAL A 303 28.70 -53.23 -17.93
C VAL A 303 28.25 -52.38 -19.12
N GLU A 304 28.70 -52.71 -20.34
CA GLU A 304 28.25 -52.04 -21.56
C GLU A 304 26.74 -52.22 -21.78
N GLU A 305 26.20 -53.43 -21.56
CA GLU A 305 24.75 -53.68 -21.59
C GLU A 305 24.01 -52.85 -20.53
N TYR A 306 24.57 -52.73 -19.32
CA TYR A 306 24.00 -51.90 -18.26
C TYR A 306 23.91 -50.43 -18.68
N ILE A 307 25.00 -49.89 -19.21
CA ILE A 307 25.12 -48.49 -19.67
C ILE A 307 24.19 -48.22 -20.85
N GLN A 308 24.02 -49.17 -21.76
CA GLN A 308 23.21 -49.00 -22.96
C GLN A 308 21.71 -49.22 -22.71
N ASN A 309 21.33 -50.06 -21.74
CA ASN A 309 19.93 -50.45 -21.55
C ASN A 309 19.32 -49.96 -20.24
N ILE A 310 19.98 -50.22 -19.10
CA ILE A 310 19.39 -49.94 -17.77
C ILE A 310 19.56 -48.47 -17.39
N LEU A 311 20.72 -47.88 -17.68
CA LEU A 311 20.96 -46.48 -17.35
C LEU A 311 19.99 -45.54 -18.08
N PRO A 312 19.72 -45.68 -19.40
CA PRO A 312 18.72 -44.88 -20.10
C PRO A 312 17.30 -45.15 -19.61
N LEU A 313 16.98 -46.38 -19.24
CA LEU A 313 15.69 -46.71 -18.65
C LEU A 313 15.48 -45.98 -17.31
N ASN A 314 16.47 -46.00 -16.41
CA ASN A 314 16.40 -45.28 -15.14
C ASN A 314 16.36 -43.76 -15.34
N LYS A 315 17.10 -43.24 -16.33
CA LYS A 315 17.03 -41.84 -16.75
C LYS A 315 15.62 -41.47 -17.22
N SER A 316 14.97 -42.30 -18.04
CA SER A 316 13.60 -42.06 -18.52
C SER A 316 12.59 -41.92 -17.38
N ILE A 317 12.80 -42.62 -16.25
CA ILE A 317 11.94 -42.52 -15.06
C ILE A 317 12.14 -41.16 -14.38
N GLU A 318 13.38 -40.69 -14.26
CA GLU A 318 13.69 -39.35 -13.73
C GLU A 318 13.21 -38.23 -14.65
N ASP A 319 13.35 -38.39 -15.97
CA ASP A 319 12.84 -37.44 -16.95
C ASP A 319 11.32 -37.32 -16.87
N ASN A 320 10.60 -38.43 -16.62
CA ASN A 320 9.17 -38.42 -16.37
C ASN A 320 8.80 -37.68 -15.07
N LEU A 321 9.58 -37.86 -14.00
CA LEU A 321 9.40 -37.10 -12.76
C LEU A 321 9.61 -35.59 -13.01
N ASN A 322 10.69 -35.23 -13.70
CA ASN A 322 10.98 -33.84 -14.06
C ASN A 322 9.87 -33.24 -14.92
N LYS A 323 9.32 -34.00 -15.88
CA LYS A 323 8.19 -33.57 -16.69
C LYS A 323 6.97 -33.24 -15.82
N GLN A 324 6.64 -34.09 -14.83
CA GLN A 324 5.53 -33.82 -13.90
C GLN A 324 5.77 -32.56 -13.06
N VAL A 325 7.00 -32.35 -12.59
CA VAL A 325 7.39 -31.13 -11.86
C VAL A 325 7.26 -29.90 -12.75
N ASN A 326 7.78 -29.95 -13.98
CA ASN A 326 7.72 -28.85 -14.95
C ASN A 326 6.29 -28.50 -15.34
N GLU A 327 5.43 -29.51 -15.52
CA GLU A 327 4.00 -29.31 -15.77
C GLU A 327 3.32 -28.59 -14.58
N LEU A 328 3.69 -28.94 -13.34
CA LEU A 328 3.18 -28.27 -12.16
C LEU A 328 3.69 -26.83 -12.05
N ILE A 329 4.98 -26.58 -12.30
CA ILE A 329 5.58 -25.24 -12.33
C ILE A 329 4.90 -24.37 -13.39
N THR A 330 4.80 -24.86 -14.63
CA THR A 330 4.16 -24.14 -15.74
C THR A 330 2.70 -23.81 -15.43
N ARG A 331 2.00 -24.76 -14.79
CA ARG A 331 0.62 -24.53 -14.35
C ARG A 331 0.57 -23.49 -13.22
N HIS A 332 1.50 -23.53 -12.27
CA HIS A 332 1.60 -22.55 -11.20
C HIS A 332 1.84 -21.14 -11.76
N GLU A 333 2.79 -21.01 -12.68
CA GLU A 333 3.13 -19.77 -13.38
C GLU A 333 1.89 -19.17 -14.06
N LYS A 334 1.18 -19.96 -14.89
CA LYS A 334 -0.04 -19.52 -15.60
C LYS A 334 -1.20 -19.16 -14.67
N GLN A 335 -1.33 -19.84 -13.54
CA GLN A 335 -2.37 -19.52 -12.57
C GLN A 335 -2.01 -18.28 -11.74
N SER A 336 -0.72 -18.10 -11.43
CA SER A 336 -0.24 -16.96 -10.66
C SER A 336 -0.51 -15.65 -11.39
N THR A 337 -0.39 -15.60 -12.72
CA THR A 337 -0.66 -14.40 -13.52
C THR A 337 -2.09 -13.88 -13.42
N LEU A 338 -3.05 -14.72 -13.03
CA LEU A 338 -4.45 -14.30 -12.91
C LEU A 338 -4.68 -13.34 -11.74
N PHE A 339 -3.86 -13.41 -10.69
CA PHE A 339 -3.99 -12.59 -9.50
C PHE A 339 -2.69 -11.85 -9.19
N PRO A 340 -2.69 -10.51 -9.12
CA PRO A 340 -1.47 -9.73 -8.92
C PRO A 340 -0.65 -10.13 -7.68
N SER A 341 -1.28 -10.52 -6.57
CA SER A 341 -0.58 -10.96 -5.35
C SER A 341 0.08 -12.33 -5.49
N LEU A 342 -0.54 -13.25 -6.24
CA LEU A 342 0.06 -14.54 -6.57
C LEU A 342 1.24 -14.35 -7.51
N PHE A 343 1.06 -13.55 -8.57
CA PHE A 343 2.12 -13.28 -9.52
C PHE A 343 3.29 -12.54 -8.86
N TYR A 344 3.04 -11.60 -7.93
CA TYR A 344 4.08 -10.98 -7.11
C TYR A 344 4.88 -12.01 -6.33
N SER A 345 4.18 -12.92 -5.65
CA SER A 345 4.81 -13.96 -4.82
C SER A 345 5.65 -14.91 -5.69
N PHE A 346 5.14 -15.32 -6.85
CA PHE A 346 5.87 -16.12 -7.83
C PHE A 346 7.13 -15.39 -8.31
N LEU A 347 6.97 -14.15 -8.78
CA LEU A 347 8.05 -13.34 -9.33
C LEU A 347 9.16 -13.09 -8.31
N SER A 348 8.79 -12.85 -7.04
CA SER A 348 9.74 -12.63 -5.95
C SER A 348 10.68 -13.81 -5.70
N LYS A 349 10.23 -15.04 -6.01
CA LYS A 349 11.08 -16.23 -5.94
C LYS A 349 11.98 -16.34 -7.17
N GLU A 350 11.44 -16.16 -8.37
CA GLU A 350 12.18 -16.36 -9.62
C GLU A 350 13.36 -15.39 -9.81
N PHE A 351 13.18 -14.10 -9.49
CA PHE A 351 14.23 -13.10 -9.79
C PHE A 351 15.52 -13.31 -8.99
N THR A 352 15.50 -14.15 -7.95
CA THR A 352 16.66 -14.49 -7.12
C THR A 352 17.52 -15.62 -7.69
N GLY A 353 17.02 -16.33 -8.71
CA GLY A 353 17.59 -17.58 -9.19
C GLY A 353 17.33 -18.79 -8.27
N MET A 354 16.70 -18.63 -7.11
CA MET A 354 16.32 -19.75 -6.23
C MET A 354 14.88 -20.21 -6.42
N GLY A 355 14.19 -19.65 -7.42
CA GLY A 355 12.84 -20.03 -7.79
C GLY A 355 12.74 -21.40 -8.49
N TYR A 356 11.57 -21.63 -9.06
CA TYR A 356 11.19 -22.85 -9.77
C TYR A 356 12.08 -23.12 -10.99
N TYR A 357 12.45 -22.09 -11.76
CA TYR A 357 13.31 -22.30 -12.93
C TYR A 357 14.76 -22.58 -12.56
N GLY A 358 15.29 -21.90 -11.54
CA GLY A 358 16.62 -22.18 -11.01
C GLY A 358 16.72 -23.63 -10.51
N TYR A 359 15.67 -24.10 -9.83
CA TYR A 359 15.55 -25.50 -9.40
C TYR A 359 15.51 -26.47 -10.58
N GLN A 360 14.71 -26.20 -11.62
CA GLN A 360 14.62 -27.04 -12.81
C GLN A 360 15.95 -27.12 -13.58
N ALA A 361 16.63 -25.98 -13.74
CA ALA A 361 17.93 -25.92 -14.39
C ALA A 361 18.99 -26.69 -13.59
N PHE A 362 18.95 -26.56 -12.26
CA PHE A 362 19.81 -27.34 -11.37
C PHE A 362 19.55 -28.85 -11.47
N LEU A 363 18.29 -29.29 -11.51
CA LEU A 363 17.96 -30.71 -11.69
C LEU A 363 18.48 -31.26 -13.02
N SER A 364 18.29 -30.50 -14.10
CA SER A 364 18.78 -30.89 -15.43
C SER A 364 20.30 -31.04 -15.43
N TYR A 365 21.00 -30.09 -14.80
CA TYR A 365 22.45 -30.14 -14.61
C TYR A 365 22.90 -31.37 -13.82
N ILE A 366 22.25 -31.69 -12.71
CA ILE A 366 22.57 -32.88 -11.90
C ILE A 366 22.41 -34.16 -12.70
N ILE A 367 21.36 -34.29 -13.51
CA ILE A 367 21.10 -35.50 -14.30
C ILE A 367 22.16 -35.70 -15.37
N GLU A 368 22.48 -34.64 -16.12
CA GLU A 368 23.54 -34.69 -17.13
C GLU A 368 24.89 -35.03 -16.51
N LEU A 369 25.24 -34.37 -15.40
CA LEU A 369 26.52 -34.55 -14.75
C LEU A 369 26.65 -35.95 -14.12
N LYS A 370 25.53 -36.51 -13.64
CA LYS A 370 25.45 -37.89 -13.16
C LYS A 370 25.65 -38.91 -14.29
N ASP A 371 25.04 -38.71 -15.46
CA ASP A 371 25.24 -39.61 -16.60
C ASP A 371 26.70 -39.64 -17.05
N ASN A 372 27.33 -38.47 -17.11
CA ASN A 372 28.75 -38.34 -17.44
C ASN A 372 29.63 -38.98 -16.37
N PHE A 373 29.29 -38.80 -15.09
CA PHE A 373 29.99 -39.44 -13.99
C PHE A 373 29.92 -40.97 -14.08
N PHE A 374 28.76 -41.56 -14.39
CA PHE A 374 28.66 -43.01 -14.49
C PHE A 374 29.49 -43.58 -15.63
N LYS A 375 29.48 -42.94 -16.80
CA LYS A 375 30.34 -43.35 -17.93
C LYS A 375 31.82 -43.31 -17.52
N TYR A 376 32.25 -42.20 -16.91
CA TYR A 376 33.61 -42.05 -16.39
C TYR A 376 33.96 -43.11 -15.34
N TYR A 377 33.08 -43.32 -14.36
CA TYR A 377 33.29 -44.26 -13.26
C TYR A 377 33.42 -45.70 -13.77
N PHE A 378 32.51 -46.13 -14.66
CA PHE A 378 32.55 -47.48 -15.23
C PHE A 378 33.79 -47.67 -16.10
N ASP A 379 34.15 -46.68 -16.91
CA ASP A 379 35.37 -46.75 -17.71
C ASP A 379 36.62 -46.89 -16.83
N LYS A 380 36.80 -46.00 -15.85
CA LYS A 380 37.95 -46.05 -14.93
C LYS A 380 37.99 -47.34 -14.11
N ARG A 381 36.85 -47.79 -13.56
CA ARG A 381 36.80 -48.99 -12.71
C ARG A 381 37.14 -50.26 -13.47
N TYR A 382 36.72 -50.41 -14.72
CA TYR A 382 36.85 -51.68 -15.45
C TYR A 382 38.01 -51.69 -16.47
N ASN A 383 38.39 -50.53 -17.02
CA ASN A 383 39.44 -50.42 -18.03
C ASN A 383 40.78 -49.94 -17.46
N HIS A 384 40.79 -49.20 -16.34
CA HIS A 384 41.99 -48.57 -15.78
C HIS A 384 42.28 -49.03 -14.34
N ILE A 385 42.41 -50.34 -14.16
CA ILE A 385 42.76 -50.95 -12.87
C ILE A 385 44.17 -50.49 -12.46
N ASP A 386 44.39 -50.25 -11.16
CA ASP A 386 45.66 -49.81 -10.54
C ASP A 386 46.08 -48.35 -10.80
N GLN A 387 45.24 -47.53 -11.42
CA GLN A 387 45.47 -46.07 -11.47
C GLN A 387 45.03 -45.38 -10.18
N SER A 388 45.79 -44.34 -9.77
CA SER A 388 45.38 -43.44 -8.70
C SER A 388 44.05 -42.77 -9.04
N VAL A 389 43.20 -42.57 -8.03
CA VAL A 389 41.87 -41.97 -8.22
C VAL A 389 42.00 -40.54 -8.73
N GLU A 390 41.54 -40.32 -9.96
CA GLU A 390 41.38 -38.99 -10.53
C GLU A 390 39.98 -38.44 -10.25
N SER A 391 39.88 -37.14 -9.91
CA SER A 391 38.61 -36.45 -9.76
C SER A 391 37.86 -36.40 -11.10
N PHE A 392 36.58 -36.77 -11.07
CA PHE A 392 35.67 -36.51 -12.20
C PHE A 392 35.43 -35.00 -12.37
N VAL A 393 35.15 -34.31 -11.26
CA VAL A 393 34.83 -32.89 -11.24
C VAL A 393 36.11 -32.09 -11.40
N LYS A 394 36.15 -31.21 -12.41
CA LYS A 394 37.25 -30.27 -12.64
C LYS A 394 36.74 -28.83 -12.48
N ASN A 395 37.64 -27.89 -12.15
CA ASN A 395 37.38 -26.45 -12.24
C ASN A 395 36.05 -25.95 -11.60
N ASN A 396 35.66 -26.46 -10.43
CA ASN A 396 34.41 -26.11 -9.75
C ASN A 396 33.12 -26.52 -10.48
N GLU A 397 33.13 -27.55 -11.33
CA GLU A 397 31.92 -28.15 -11.92
C GLU A 397 30.92 -28.65 -10.85
N ASN A 398 31.35 -28.81 -9.60
CA ASN A 398 30.48 -29.07 -8.45
C ASN A 398 29.76 -27.83 -7.91
N ILE A 399 29.85 -26.68 -8.57
CA ILE A 399 29.05 -25.49 -8.25
C ILE A 399 28.18 -25.17 -9.44
N PHE A 400 26.86 -25.29 -9.26
CA PHE A 400 25.91 -24.81 -10.25
C PHE A 400 25.54 -23.37 -9.93
N GLN A 401 25.87 -22.45 -10.84
CA GLN A 401 25.51 -21.04 -10.71
C GLN A 401 24.10 -20.82 -11.25
N SER A 402 23.14 -20.60 -10.35
CA SER A 402 21.79 -20.27 -10.77
C SER A 402 21.72 -18.85 -11.30
N GLN A 403 21.12 -18.71 -12.48
CA GLN A 403 20.88 -17.41 -13.09
C GLN A 403 19.56 -16.84 -12.58
N ALA A 404 19.57 -15.55 -12.26
CA ALA A 404 18.33 -14.82 -12.09
C ALA A 404 17.55 -14.86 -13.40
N ALA A 405 16.24 -15.11 -13.33
CA ALA A 405 15.35 -15.10 -14.47
C ALA A 405 14.00 -14.49 -14.09
N LEU A 406 13.28 -13.98 -15.09
CA LEU A 406 11.88 -13.62 -14.96
C LEU A 406 11.04 -14.72 -15.62
N PRO A 407 9.80 -14.97 -15.17
CA PRO A 407 8.88 -15.88 -15.86
C PRO A 407 8.71 -15.49 -17.32
N ASP A 408 8.51 -16.49 -18.18
CA ASP A 408 8.22 -16.27 -19.60
C ASP A 408 6.95 -15.42 -19.78
N ASN A 409 5.98 -15.59 -18.88
CA ASN A 409 4.76 -14.80 -18.86
C ASN A 409 4.87 -13.46 -18.10
N HIS A 410 6.08 -12.93 -17.84
CA HIS A 410 6.28 -11.70 -17.07
C HIS A 410 5.44 -10.52 -17.57
N TRP A 411 5.47 -10.27 -18.89
CA TRP A 411 4.70 -9.19 -19.50
C TRP A 411 3.19 -9.44 -19.45
N GLN A 412 2.75 -10.70 -19.49
CA GLN A 412 1.34 -11.04 -19.31
C GLN A 412 0.88 -10.73 -17.89
N GLY A 413 1.67 -11.08 -16.88
CA GLY A 413 1.40 -10.74 -15.48
C GLY A 413 1.37 -9.22 -15.23
N MET A 414 2.27 -8.45 -15.86
CA MET A 414 2.19 -6.99 -15.89
C MET A 414 0.90 -6.49 -16.55
N GLY A 415 0.56 -7.01 -17.73
CA GLY A 415 -0.65 -6.64 -18.46
C GLY A 415 -1.93 -6.90 -17.69
N ILE A 416 -2.04 -8.06 -17.03
CA ILE A 416 -3.19 -8.39 -16.17
C ILE A 416 -3.24 -7.44 -14.97
N THR A 417 -2.12 -7.19 -14.30
CA THR A 417 -2.09 -6.25 -13.16
C THR A 417 -2.51 -4.84 -13.57
N LEU A 418 -2.08 -4.39 -14.75
CA LEU A 418 -2.52 -3.12 -15.34
C LEU A 418 -4.01 -3.13 -15.65
N LEU A 419 -4.55 -4.24 -16.19
CA LEU A 419 -5.99 -4.40 -16.43
C LEU A 419 -6.78 -4.27 -15.12
N TYR A 420 -6.33 -4.90 -14.03
CA TYR A 420 -6.94 -4.73 -12.71
C TYR A 420 -6.92 -3.26 -12.25
N CYS A 421 -5.81 -2.55 -12.47
CA CYS A 421 -5.72 -1.12 -12.17
C CYS A 421 -6.74 -0.32 -12.97
N LEU A 422 -6.88 -0.57 -14.28
CA LEU A 422 -7.85 0.10 -15.15
C LEU A 422 -9.31 -0.21 -14.76
N LEU A 423 -9.61 -1.47 -14.44
CA LEU A 423 -10.93 -1.90 -13.99
C LEU A 423 -11.34 -1.25 -12.67
N LEU A 424 -10.38 -1.02 -11.74
CA LEU A 424 -10.64 -0.29 -10.50
C LEU A 424 -10.71 1.23 -10.73
N LEU A 425 -9.93 1.77 -11.66
CA LEU A 425 -9.90 3.20 -11.96
C LEU A 425 -11.24 3.70 -12.54
N GLY A 426 -11.91 2.91 -13.39
CA GLY A 426 -13.19 3.28 -14.00
C GLY A 426 -14.29 3.66 -12.98
N PRO A 427 -14.68 2.75 -12.07
CA PRO A 427 -15.62 3.03 -11.00
C PRO A 427 -15.16 4.15 -10.07
N THR A 428 -13.85 4.23 -9.80
CA THR A 428 -13.26 5.31 -9.00
C THR A 428 -13.51 6.68 -9.64
N LEU A 429 -13.22 6.82 -10.93
CA LEU A 429 -13.47 8.05 -11.68
C LEU A 429 -14.96 8.38 -11.78
N LEU A 430 -15.82 7.38 -11.98
CA LEU A 430 -17.27 7.58 -11.97
C LEU A 430 -17.78 8.05 -10.60
N GLY A 431 -17.30 7.45 -9.51
CA GLY A 431 -17.59 7.89 -8.14
C GLY A 431 -17.17 9.34 -7.92
N LEU A 432 -15.99 9.72 -8.40
CA LEU A 432 -15.49 11.09 -8.33
C LEU A 432 -16.29 12.08 -9.18
N LEU A 433 -16.71 11.68 -10.37
CA LEU A 433 -17.56 12.51 -11.23
C LEU A 433 -18.95 12.71 -10.61
N ARG A 434 -19.48 11.69 -9.93
CA ARG A 434 -20.75 11.78 -9.19
C ARG A 434 -20.64 12.70 -7.97
N THR A 435 -19.56 12.62 -7.21
CA THR A 435 -19.34 13.53 -6.06
C THR A 435 -19.04 14.96 -6.52
N ALA A 436 -18.42 15.13 -7.70
CA ALA A 436 -18.14 16.44 -8.27
C ALA A 436 -19.35 17.07 -8.99
N LYS A 437 -20.37 16.30 -9.39
CA LYS A 437 -21.65 16.85 -9.84
C LYS A 437 -22.33 17.48 -8.64
N GLN A 438 -22.20 18.81 -8.52
CA GLN A 438 -22.96 19.60 -7.55
C GLN A 438 -24.45 19.23 -7.65
N PRO A 439 -25.22 19.25 -6.54
CA PRO A 439 -26.64 19.51 -6.68
C PRO A 439 -26.74 20.79 -7.52
N LYS A 440 -27.32 20.65 -8.71
CA LYS A 440 -27.59 21.72 -9.66
C LYS A 440 -28.15 22.88 -8.83
N ASN A 441 -27.47 24.04 -8.85
CA ASN A 441 -27.83 25.25 -8.09
C ASN A 441 -29.30 25.18 -7.68
N SER A 442 -29.59 24.79 -6.44
CA SER A 442 -30.90 25.07 -5.90
C SER A 442 -31.05 26.56 -6.07
N GLU A 443 -32.01 26.97 -6.90
CA GLU A 443 -32.27 28.39 -7.11
C GLU A 443 -32.28 29.05 -5.73
N PRO A 444 -31.61 30.20 -5.56
CA PRO A 444 -31.58 30.88 -4.27
C PRO A 444 -33.02 30.98 -3.81
N ILE A 445 -33.30 30.36 -2.67
CA ILE A 445 -34.65 30.24 -2.16
C ILE A 445 -35.12 31.67 -1.93
N LYS A 446 -36.10 32.10 -2.74
CA LYS A 446 -36.67 33.43 -2.62
C LYS A 446 -37.42 33.45 -1.29
N LEU A 447 -36.86 34.13 -0.29
CA LEU A 447 -37.63 34.49 0.89
C LEU A 447 -38.79 35.39 0.43
N ASP A 448 -40.01 34.94 0.68
CA ASP A 448 -41.19 35.75 0.40
C ASP A 448 -41.30 36.85 1.46
N ILE A 449 -40.69 38.00 1.17
CA ILE A 449 -40.61 39.14 2.10
C ILE A 449 -42.00 39.69 2.44
N HIS A 450 -43.01 39.44 1.59
CA HIS A 450 -44.38 39.85 1.88
C HIS A 450 -44.97 39.14 3.10
N GLN A 451 -44.35 38.05 3.57
CA GLN A 451 -44.75 37.33 4.78
C GLN A 451 -44.02 37.81 6.04
N LEU A 452 -43.11 38.77 5.93
CA LEU A 452 -42.40 39.34 7.05
C LEU A 452 -43.20 40.49 7.67
N GLU A 453 -43.61 40.34 8.93
CA GLU A 453 -44.38 41.35 9.65
C GLU A 453 -43.48 42.13 10.62
N MET A 454 -43.66 43.46 10.68
CA MET A 454 -43.04 44.29 11.71
C MET A 454 -43.45 43.80 13.10
N GLY A 455 -42.53 43.82 14.08
CA GLY A 455 -42.81 43.23 15.38
C GLY A 455 -42.46 41.76 15.51
N LYS A 456 -42.09 41.04 14.43
CA LYS A 456 -41.74 39.62 14.48
C LYS A 456 -40.24 39.37 14.33
N THR A 457 -39.79 38.30 14.98
CA THR A 457 -38.43 37.77 14.88
C THR A 457 -38.45 36.46 14.12
N TYR A 458 -37.64 36.37 13.08
CA TYR A 458 -37.49 35.21 12.22
C TYR A 458 -36.12 34.58 12.44
N PHE A 459 -36.08 33.26 12.54
CA PHE A 459 -34.84 32.50 12.56
C PHE A 459 -34.75 31.66 11.28
N TYR A 460 -33.61 31.75 10.61
CA TYR A 460 -33.31 31.01 9.40
C TYR A 460 -32.00 30.24 9.59
N HIS A 461 -32.11 28.92 9.59
CA HIS A 461 -30.95 28.03 9.66
C HIS A 461 -30.57 27.57 8.26
N SER A 462 -29.34 27.84 7.83
CA SER A 462 -28.77 27.16 6.68
C SER A 462 -27.30 26.86 6.91
N ARG A 463 -26.96 25.59 6.72
CA ARG A 463 -25.57 25.14 6.68
C ARG A 463 -24.91 25.40 5.33
N ASP A 464 -25.68 25.80 4.31
CA ASP A 464 -25.13 26.14 3.00
C ASP A 464 -24.77 27.63 2.92
N PRO A 465 -23.47 27.99 2.92
CA PRO A 465 -23.04 29.38 2.83
C PRO A 465 -23.51 30.06 1.53
N LYS A 466 -23.78 29.32 0.46
CA LYS A 466 -24.31 29.92 -0.78
C LYS A 466 -25.75 30.37 -0.63
N GLN A 467 -26.59 29.57 0.02
CA GLN A 467 -27.98 29.95 0.29
C GLN A 467 -28.02 31.14 1.25
N LYS A 468 -27.22 31.06 2.31
CA LYS A 468 -27.04 32.12 3.29
C LYS A 468 -26.63 33.44 2.62
N ASN A 469 -25.58 33.44 1.80
CA ASN A 469 -25.14 34.62 1.06
C ASN A 469 -26.18 35.09 0.03
N GLY A 470 -26.90 34.17 -0.61
CA GLY A 470 -27.99 34.51 -1.53
C GLY A 470 -29.11 35.26 -0.82
N ILE A 471 -29.43 34.87 0.42
CA ILE A 471 -30.42 35.53 1.27
C ILE A 471 -29.93 36.88 1.75
N ILE A 472 -28.67 36.97 2.19
CA ILE A 472 -28.05 38.24 2.61
C ILE A 472 -28.12 39.25 1.45
N ASN A 473 -27.62 38.89 0.26
CA ASN A 473 -27.65 39.78 -0.91
C ASN A 473 -29.08 40.20 -1.28
N TYR A 474 -30.05 39.28 -1.14
CA TYR A 474 -31.45 39.58 -1.40
C TYR A 474 -32.03 40.55 -0.35
N LEU A 475 -31.75 40.36 0.93
CA LEU A 475 -32.20 41.25 2.01
C LEU A 475 -31.51 42.63 1.94
N GLU A 476 -30.23 42.68 1.57
CA GLU A 476 -29.51 43.93 1.28
C GLU A 476 -30.16 44.71 0.14
N SER A 477 -30.60 44.04 -0.92
CA SER A 477 -31.34 44.69 -2.02
C SER A 477 -32.66 45.35 -1.56
N LYS A 478 -33.14 44.97 -0.37
CA LYS A 478 -34.34 45.49 0.30
C LYS A 478 -33.99 46.47 1.42
N ARG A 479 -32.76 46.98 1.43
CA ARG A 479 -32.21 47.93 2.41
C ARG A 479 -32.20 47.38 3.84
N ALA A 480 -32.09 46.06 4.01
CA ALA A 480 -31.85 45.48 5.33
C ALA A 480 -30.44 45.85 5.82
N VAL A 481 -30.30 46.10 7.12
CA VAL A 481 -29.00 46.29 7.76
C VAL A 481 -28.48 44.93 8.19
N ILE A 482 -27.40 44.50 7.54
CA ILE A 482 -26.71 43.24 7.86
C ILE A 482 -25.68 43.49 8.96
N ILE A 483 -25.75 42.68 10.00
CA ILE A 483 -24.93 42.75 11.20
C ILE A 483 -24.21 41.41 11.35
N ASP A 484 -23.06 41.33 10.68
CA ASP A 484 -22.14 40.19 10.81
C ASP A 484 -21.37 40.28 12.14
N LYS A 485 -21.03 39.12 12.72
CA LYS A 485 -20.13 39.08 13.88
C LYS A 485 -18.74 39.60 13.49
N PRO A 486 -18.26 40.73 14.04
CA PRO A 486 -16.95 41.23 13.68
C PRO A 486 -15.87 40.31 14.28
N ASP A 487 -14.79 40.03 13.54
CA ASP A 487 -13.63 39.29 14.04
C ASP A 487 -12.67 40.27 14.72
N PRO A 488 -12.54 40.28 16.06
CA PRO A 488 -11.68 41.23 16.77
C PRO A 488 -10.20 41.13 16.33
N SER A 489 -9.76 39.96 15.85
CA SER A 489 -8.37 39.71 15.45
C SER A 489 -8.01 40.28 14.07
N ARG A 490 -9.01 40.51 13.20
CA ARG A 490 -8.81 41.06 11.84
C ARG A 490 -8.85 42.58 11.81
N HIS A 491 -9.36 43.22 12.85
CA HIS A 491 -9.50 44.66 12.94
C HIS A 491 -8.26 45.25 13.62
N ASP A 492 -7.19 45.43 12.83
CA ASP A 492 -5.96 46.10 13.30
C ASP A 492 -6.29 47.53 13.80
N PRO A 493 -5.54 48.11 14.75
CA PRO A 493 -5.81 49.44 15.31
C PRO A 493 -5.88 50.58 14.29
N GLY A 494 -5.39 50.36 13.07
CA GLY A 494 -5.44 51.31 11.96
C GLY A 494 -6.64 51.16 11.02
N THR A 495 -7.58 50.24 11.27
CA THR A 495 -8.75 50.06 10.40
C THR A 495 -9.81 51.15 10.57
N SER A 496 -10.58 51.41 9.50
CA SER A 496 -11.65 52.43 9.45
C SER A 496 -12.69 52.24 10.53
N LEU A 497 -13.06 51.01 10.89
CA LEU A 497 -14.02 50.72 11.96
C LEU A 497 -13.50 51.15 13.34
N ASN A 498 -12.22 50.95 13.62
CA ASN A 498 -11.60 51.33 14.89
C ASN A 498 -11.49 52.86 15.00
N SER A 499 -11.07 53.50 13.92
CA SER A 499 -11.04 54.96 13.78
C SER A 499 -12.45 55.58 13.86
N TRP A 500 -13.47 54.88 13.32
CA TRP A 500 -14.86 55.31 13.30
C TRP A 500 -15.55 55.07 14.66
N LEU A 501 -15.32 53.94 15.34
CA LEU A 501 -15.75 53.72 16.72
C LEU A 501 -15.12 54.77 17.64
N GLN A 502 -13.82 55.02 17.50
CA GLN A 502 -13.12 56.08 18.23
C GLN A 502 -13.67 57.47 17.91
N PHE A 503 -14.04 57.74 16.67
CA PHE A 503 -14.65 59.00 16.26
C PHE A 503 -16.05 59.20 16.85
N GLU A 504 -16.92 58.19 16.76
CA GLU A 504 -18.26 58.20 17.35
C GLU A 504 -18.21 58.25 18.89
N ILE A 505 -17.26 57.54 19.53
CA ILE A 505 -17.01 57.64 20.98
C ILE A 505 -16.47 59.02 21.36
N ARG A 506 -15.63 59.66 20.53
CA ARG A 506 -15.17 61.04 20.77
C ARG A 506 -16.30 62.06 20.60
N LEU A 507 -17.17 61.90 19.61
CA LEU A 507 -18.40 62.70 19.45
C LEU A 507 -19.33 62.53 20.66
N TYR A 508 -19.50 61.29 21.14
CA TYR A 508 -20.20 60.97 22.38
C TYR A 508 -19.59 61.70 23.59
N GLN A 509 -18.26 61.79 23.69
CA GLN A 509 -17.56 62.45 24.79
C GLN A 509 -17.64 63.98 24.73
N GLN A 510 -17.72 64.59 23.54
CA GLN A 510 -17.70 66.05 23.37
C GLN A 510 -19.02 66.78 23.65
N ASN A 511 -20.09 66.05 24.01
CA ASN A 511 -21.35 66.61 24.53
C ASN A 511 -21.97 67.74 23.69
N LYS A 512 -21.77 67.71 22.37
CA LYS A 512 -22.50 68.59 21.45
C LYS A 512 -23.79 67.91 21.02
N HIS A 513 -24.88 68.21 21.73
CA HIS A 513 -26.24 67.92 21.27
C HIS A 513 -26.45 68.55 19.90
N THR A 514 -26.60 67.76 18.84
CA THR A 514 -27.36 68.24 17.65
C THR A 514 -28.01 67.15 16.81
N ASN A 515 -27.63 65.86 16.86
CA ASN A 515 -28.23 64.84 15.99
C ASN A 515 -28.94 63.72 16.76
N PHE A 516 -30.16 63.38 16.31
CA PHE A 516 -31.00 62.27 16.81
C PHE A 516 -30.25 60.92 16.83
N HIS A 517 -29.34 60.72 15.89
CA HIS A 517 -28.48 59.53 15.78
C HIS A 517 -27.59 59.34 17.02
N ASP A 518 -27.05 60.42 17.60
CA ASP A 518 -26.16 60.34 18.76
C ASP A 518 -26.92 59.85 20.00
N PHE A 519 -28.17 60.30 20.18
CA PHE A 519 -29.03 59.90 21.30
C PHE A 519 -29.34 58.40 21.26
N GLN A 520 -29.69 57.87 20.10
CA GLN A 520 -30.04 56.46 19.92
C GLN A 520 -28.83 55.54 20.15
N VAL A 521 -27.63 55.93 19.71
CA VAL A 521 -26.39 55.20 20.02
C VAL A 521 -26.15 55.18 21.53
N ARG A 522 -26.41 56.27 22.27
CA ARG A 522 -26.23 56.30 23.73
C ARG A 522 -27.15 55.33 24.43
N GLU A 523 -28.42 55.32 24.06
CA GLU A 523 -29.41 54.45 24.67
C GLU A 523 -29.10 52.98 24.39
N ASN A 524 -28.67 52.67 23.16
CA ASN A 524 -28.26 51.31 22.78
C ASN A 524 -27.03 50.84 23.57
N LEU A 525 -25.99 51.68 23.73
CA LEU A 525 -24.80 51.36 24.52
C LEU A 525 -25.12 51.08 25.99
N GLN A 526 -25.99 51.88 26.59
CA GLN A 526 -26.45 51.67 27.96
C GLN A 526 -27.26 50.38 28.09
N THR A 527 -28.15 50.12 27.13
CA THR A 527 -28.96 48.89 27.10
C THR A 527 -28.09 47.64 26.95
N LEU A 528 -26.96 47.75 26.24
CA LEU A 528 -25.98 46.68 26.06
C LEU A 528 -24.94 46.59 27.19
N GLY A 529 -25.15 47.28 28.31
CA GLY A 529 -24.33 47.18 29.52
C GLY A 529 -22.94 47.81 29.41
N VAL A 530 -22.70 48.64 28.39
CA VAL A 530 -21.38 49.26 28.17
C VAL A 530 -21.26 50.54 28.98
N THR A 531 -20.35 50.55 29.95
CA THR A 531 -20.09 51.73 30.77
C THR A 531 -19.14 52.72 30.09
N ARG A 532 -19.27 54.00 30.46
CA ARG A 532 -18.39 55.07 29.96
C ARG A 532 -16.91 54.85 30.31
N GLN A 533 -16.62 54.19 31.44
CA GLN A 533 -15.25 53.86 31.84
C GLN A 533 -14.64 52.77 30.96
N GLN A 534 -15.42 51.76 30.55
CA GLN A 534 -14.96 50.71 29.64
C GLN A 534 -14.63 51.28 28.26
N LEU A 535 -15.45 52.21 27.73
CA LEU A 535 -15.19 52.86 26.43
C LEU A 535 -13.93 53.74 26.40
N ASN A 536 -13.38 54.11 27.56
CA ASN A 536 -12.15 54.91 27.64
C ASN A 536 -10.88 54.05 27.63
N GLN A 537 -11.00 52.72 27.68
CA GLN A 537 -9.86 51.81 27.57
C GLN A 537 -9.35 51.75 26.13
N LYS A 538 -8.05 51.46 25.93
CA LYS A 538 -7.52 51.19 24.59
C LYS A 538 -8.24 49.97 24.01
N ILE A 539 -8.64 50.00 22.73
CA ILE A 539 -9.46 48.94 22.11
C ILE A 539 -8.80 47.54 22.16
N LYS A 540 -7.46 47.44 22.14
CA LYS A 540 -6.76 46.16 22.36
C LYS A 540 -6.95 45.56 23.77
N ALA A 541 -7.38 46.37 24.72
CA ALA A 541 -7.68 45.98 26.09
C ALA A 541 -9.19 45.87 26.35
N LEU A 542 -10.04 46.17 25.36
CA LEU A 542 -11.47 45.89 25.48
C LEU A 542 -11.69 44.39 25.43
N ASP A 543 -12.52 43.92 26.35
CA ASP A 543 -13.09 42.59 26.23
C ASP A 543 -13.88 42.48 24.92
N ASN A 544 -13.84 41.30 24.29
CA ASN A 544 -14.52 41.02 23.03
C ASN A 544 -16.02 41.36 23.11
N GLU A 545 -16.63 41.22 24.29
CA GLU A 545 -18.05 41.51 24.51
C GLU A 545 -18.36 42.99 24.51
N VAL A 546 -17.51 43.81 25.12
CA VAL A 546 -17.65 45.27 25.07
C VAL A 546 -17.48 45.76 23.63
N PHE A 547 -16.57 45.14 22.87
CA PHE A 547 -16.40 45.41 21.46
C PHE A 547 -17.64 45.02 20.63
N TYR A 548 -18.22 43.84 20.86
CA TYR A 548 -19.46 43.42 20.21
C TYR A 548 -20.64 44.33 20.56
N SER A 549 -20.77 44.74 21.82
CA SER A 549 -21.83 45.64 22.27
C SER A 549 -21.72 47.02 21.62
N ALA A 550 -20.51 47.57 21.53
CA ALA A 550 -20.28 48.85 20.89
C ALA A 550 -20.54 48.80 19.37
N TYR A 551 -20.07 47.74 18.70
CA TYR A 551 -20.34 47.51 17.29
C TYR A 551 -21.85 47.38 16.99
N LEU A 552 -22.55 46.60 17.83
CA LEU A 552 -23.98 46.40 17.71
C LEU A 552 -24.76 47.71 17.91
N ALA A 553 -24.44 48.48 18.95
CA ALA A 553 -25.11 49.75 19.24
C ALA A 553 -25.08 50.72 18.06
N LEU A 554 -23.94 50.78 17.36
CA LEU A 554 -23.76 51.62 16.17
C LEU A 554 -24.58 51.12 14.98
N LYS A 555 -24.62 49.80 14.76
CA LYS A 555 -25.42 49.21 13.68
C LYS A 555 -26.92 49.39 13.91
N LEU A 556 -27.37 49.28 15.16
CA LEU A 556 -28.76 49.50 15.53
C LEU A 556 -29.23 50.96 15.38
N ALA A 557 -28.31 51.92 15.30
CA ALA A 557 -28.66 53.33 15.08
C ALA A 557 -28.94 53.69 13.61
N GLN A 558 -28.68 52.78 12.66
CA GLN A 558 -28.82 53.04 11.22
C GLN A 558 -30.28 53.12 10.71
N ASN A 559 -31.26 53.12 11.62
CA ASN A 559 -32.71 53.21 11.37
C ASN A 559 -33.20 52.45 10.12
N ALA A 560 -33.26 51.13 10.23
CA ALA A 560 -33.77 50.24 9.19
C ALA A 560 -35.03 49.49 9.64
N ASN A 561 -35.88 49.14 8.66
CA ASN A 561 -37.07 48.33 8.91
C ASN A 561 -36.75 46.83 9.02
N ILE A 562 -35.55 46.41 8.60
CA ILE A 562 -35.10 45.01 8.62
C ILE A 562 -33.67 44.96 9.14
N TYR A 563 -33.44 44.20 10.21
CA TYR A 563 -32.11 43.90 10.73
C TYR A 563 -31.82 42.41 10.60
N VAL A 564 -30.67 42.08 10.04
CA VAL A 564 -30.23 40.70 9.81
C VAL A 564 -28.97 40.43 10.62
N PHE A 565 -29.06 39.49 11.56
CA PHE A 565 -27.97 39.09 12.43
C PHE A 565 -27.33 37.83 11.89
N ASP A 566 -26.10 37.94 11.40
CA ASP A 566 -25.40 36.80 10.80
C ASP A 566 -24.43 36.13 11.78
N ASP A 567 -24.77 34.92 12.24
CA ASP A 567 -24.05 34.11 13.21
C ASP A 567 -23.60 34.90 14.47
N PHE A 568 -24.29 36.00 14.75
CA PHE A 568 -23.85 37.02 15.71
C PHE A 568 -23.77 36.49 17.15
N LEU A 569 -24.72 35.62 17.51
CA LEU A 569 -24.80 34.98 18.82
C LEU A 569 -23.85 33.80 19.00
N TYR A 570 -23.12 33.35 17.98
CA TYR A 570 -22.27 32.17 18.10
C TYR A 570 -21.08 32.41 19.05
N ARG A 571 -20.99 31.68 20.18
CA ARG A 571 -19.93 31.80 21.21
C ARG A 571 -19.85 33.20 21.84
N VAL A 572 -20.96 33.74 22.32
CA VAL A 572 -21.00 34.91 23.22
C VAL A 572 -21.36 34.46 24.64
N SER A 573 -21.06 35.25 25.67
CA SER A 573 -21.50 34.95 27.04
C SER A 573 -23.02 35.04 27.19
N LYS A 574 -23.53 34.48 28.30
CA LYS A 574 -24.94 34.58 28.67
C LYS A 574 -25.31 36.02 29.03
N GLU A 575 -24.38 36.75 29.65
CA GLU A 575 -24.54 38.14 30.01
C GLU A 575 -24.74 39.00 28.76
N PHE A 576 -23.91 38.80 27.72
CA PHE A 576 -24.07 39.46 26.44
C PHE A 576 -25.37 39.03 25.73
N GLU A 577 -25.69 37.73 25.74
CA GLU A 577 -26.92 37.22 25.14
C GLU A 577 -28.17 37.89 25.76
N GLN A 578 -28.20 38.08 27.09
CA GLN A 578 -29.30 38.76 27.76
C GLN A 578 -29.36 40.25 27.41
N ALA A 579 -28.23 40.94 27.41
CA ALA A 579 -28.15 42.36 27.02
C ALA A 579 -28.59 42.56 25.57
N PHE A 580 -28.17 41.66 24.69
CA PHE A 580 -28.58 41.59 23.30
C PHE A 580 -30.09 41.42 23.16
N LYS A 581 -30.71 40.44 23.85
CA LYS A 581 -32.16 40.25 23.85
C LYS A 581 -32.91 41.51 24.25
N ASN A 582 -32.48 42.18 25.33
CA ASN A 582 -33.07 43.43 25.79
C ASN A 582 -33.00 44.54 24.73
N ALA A 583 -31.87 44.66 24.03
CA ALA A 583 -31.71 45.66 22.96
C ALA A 583 -32.62 45.36 21.75
N ILE A 584 -32.75 44.09 21.37
CA ILE A 584 -33.61 43.68 20.26
C ILE A 584 -35.09 43.82 20.61
N ASP A 585 -35.50 43.52 21.84
CA ASP A 585 -36.89 43.66 22.29
C ASP A 585 -37.37 45.13 22.21
N LYS A 586 -36.48 46.10 22.46
CA LYS A 586 -36.78 47.52 22.24
C LYS A 586 -36.95 47.88 20.76
N LEU A 587 -36.21 47.22 19.87
CA LEU A 587 -36.22 47.48 18.43
C LEU A 587 -37.39 46.81 17.72
N LYS A 588 -37.79 45.64 18.22
CA LYS A 588 -38.79 44.74 17.63
C LYS A 588 -40.09 45.42 17.22
N PRO A 589 -40.73 46.32 18.00
CA PRO A 589 -41.98 46.98 17.59
C PRO A 589 -41.86 47.81 16.30
N HIS A 590 -40.64 48.18 15.90
CA HIS A 590 -40.37 49.09 14.78
C HIS A 590 -39.60 48.43 13.64
N ALA A 591 -39.20 47.16 13.77
CA ALA A 591 -38.40 46.48 12.76
C ALA A 591 -38.69 44.98 12.68
N ILE A 592 -38.34 44.39 11.55
CA ILE A 592 -38.28 42.95 11.35
C ILE A 592 -36.88 42.48 11.74
N ILE A 593 -36.81 41.47 12.59
CA ILE A 593 -35.54 40.90 13.05
C ILE A 593 -35.35 39.54 12.39
N ILE A 594 -34.23 39.32 11.70
CA ILE A 594 -33.90 38.05 11.06
C ILE A 594 -32.56 37.56 11.62
N TYR A 595 -32.52 36.33 12.11
CA TYR A 595 -31.29 35.65 12.51
C TYR A 595 -30.90 34.61 11.47
N LEU A 596 -29.69 34.72 10.94
CA LEU A 596 -29.07 33.74 10.06
C LEU A 596 -28.06 32.93 10.86
N GLY A 597 -28.38 31.67 11.14
CA GLY A 597 -27.51 30.77 11.91
C GLY A 597 -26.97 29.63 11.06
N SER A 598 -25.66 29.42 11.04
CA SER A 598 -25.02 28.21 10.51
C SER A 598 -24.93 27.09 11.56
N HIS A 599 -25.13 27.43 12.83
CA HIS A 599 -25.19 26.50 13.97
C HIS A 599 -26.62 26.31 14.47
N LEU A 600 -26.93 25.11 15.00
CA LEU A 600 -28.25 24.81 15.59
C LEU A 600 -28.34 25.48 16.95
N PHE A 601 -29.33 26.36 17.13
CA PHE A 601 -29.71 26.91 18.43
C PHE A 601 -30.86 26.07 19.00
N ASP A 602 -30.90 25.83 20.31
CA ASP A 602 -32.09 25.26 20.96
C ASP A 602 -33.14 26.37 20.99
N VAL A 603 -33.97 26.40 19.93
CA VAL A 603 -35.05 27.37 19.77
C VAL A 603 -36.35 26.69 20.14
N THR A 604 -36.98 27.13 21.22
CA THR A 604 -38.34 26.67 21.57
C THR A 604 -39.34 27.36 20.64
N VAL A 605 -39.74 26.66 19.59
CA VAL A 605 -40.63 27.18 18.54
C VAL A 605 -42.05 27.31 19.11
N LYS A 606 -42.60 28.53 19.18
CA LYS A 606 -43.98 28.75 19.64
C LYS A 606 -45.04 28.43 18.56
N GLU A 607 -44.74 28.70 17.29
CA GLU A 607 -45.63 28.38 16.17
C GLU A 607 -44.77 28.03 14.94
N SER A 608 -44.91 26.80 14.42
CA SER A 608 -44.33 26.44 13.12
C SER A 608 -45.42 26.52 12.06
N HIS A 609 -45.30 27.43 11.09
CA HIS A 609 -45.98 27.22 9.81
C HIS A 609 -45.27 26.06 9.10
N GLN A 610 -45.84 24.86 9.22
CA GLN A 610 -45.29 23.65 8.64
C GLN A 610 -45.45 23.68 7.11
N GLN A 611 -44.35 23.94 6.40
CA GLN A 611 -44.11 23.25 5.14
C GLN A 611 -42.98 22.24 5.35
N PRO A 612 -43.20 20.94 5.07
CA PRO A 612 -42.19 19.91 5.28
C PRO A 612 -41.17 19.94 4.14
N MET A 613 -40.08 20.69 4.33
CA MET A 613 -38.82 20.53 3.59
C MET A 613 -37.73 20.32 4.63
N GLU A 614 -37.06 19.16 4.60
CA GLU A 614 -36.17 18.67 5.66
C GLU A 614 -34.96 19.56 5.99
N ASP A 615 -34.60 20.53 5.14
CA ASP A 615 -33.42 21.38 5.32
C ASP A 615 -33.72 22.88 5.54
N LEU A 616 -34.99 23.30 5.53
CA LEU A 616 -35.37 24.72 5.55
C LEU A 616 -36.55 24.98 6.46
N ARG A 617 -36.32 25.78 7.50
CA ARG A 617 -37.38 26.27 8.38
C ARG A 617 -37.16 27.75 8.63
N LEU A 618 -37.99 28.58 7.99
CA LEU A 618 -38.23 29.93 8.48
C LEU A 618 -39.18 29.76 9.67
N VAL A 619 -38.72 30.10 10.85
CA VAL A 619 -39.51 29.95 12.07
C VAL A 619 -39.69 31.31 12.70
N THR A 620 -40.93 31.64 13.07
CA THR A 620 -41.19 32.79 13.95
C THR A 620 -40.87 32.38 15.37
N VAL A 621 -39.98 33.13 16.01
CA VAL A 621 -39.37 32.73 17.28
C VAL A 621 -39.60 33.82 18.32
N ASP A 622 -39.92 33.41 19.55
CA ASP A 622 -39.81 34.28 20.70
C ASP A 622 -38.33 34.38 21.09
N LEU A 623 -37.78 35.60 21.16
CA LEU A 623 -36.37 35.83 21.48
C LEU A 623 -35.98 35.22 22.83
N ASN A 624 -36.92 35.20 23.79
CA ASN A 624 -36.72 34.58 25.10
C ASN A 624 -36.64 33.04 25.05
N ALA A 625 -37.05 32.43 23.93
CA ALA A 625 -36.99 30.99 23.70
C ALA A 625 -35.73 30.52 22.96
N ILE A 626 -34.85 31.45 22.55
CA ILE A 626 -33.53 31.14 21.99
C ILE A 626 -32.56 30.98 23.17
N SER A 627 -31.94 29.81 23.32
CA SER A 627 -30.82 29.64 24.26
C SER A 627 -29.61 29.04 23.55
N LEU A 628 -28.42 29.58 23.83
CA LEU A 628 -27.16 29.02 23.36
C LEU A 628 -26.79 27.77 24.17
N ARG A 629 -26.35 26.71 23.48
CA ARG A 629 -25.65 25.57 24.09
C ARG A 629 -24.15 25.79 24.17
#